data_AF-A0A6A6EKJ0-F1
#
_entry.id   AF-A0A6A6EKJ0-F1
#
_cell.length_a   1.000
_cell.length_b   1.000
_cell.length_c   1.000
_cell.angle_alpha   90.00
_cell.angle_beta   90.00
_cell.angle_gamma   90.00
#
_symmetry.space_group_name_H-M   'P 1'
#
loop_
_entity.id
_entity.type
_entity.pdbx_description
1 polymer ?
#
loop_
_entity_poly.entity_id
_entity_poly.type
_entity_poly.pdbx_seq_one_letter_code
_entity_poly.pdbx_strand_id
1 'polypeptide(L)'
;MGRYVGENEEGIIKECKEMCRTLLDMKQTVPEDSMFQDAFFQDTCEMLRNRNEAKVIQDISRLIIPSAQSLSIRSFHNGAKHLRYLVENVNEGWNKSIPLTGTRPQPDYSVGFKREAFTEEQREKLA
;
A
#
# COMPACT_ATOMS: atom_id res chain seq x y z
N MET A 1 -3.09 11.38 27.07
CA MET A 1 -3.40 11.49 25.63
C MET A 1 -2.21 12.20 24.98
N GLY A 2 -1.30 11.45 24.37
CA GLY A 2 -0.11 12.03 23.72
C GLY A 2 -0.47 12.52 22.31
N ARG A 3 -0.11 13.76 21.97
CA ARG A 3 -0.12 14.23 20.59
C ARG A 3 1.19 13.75 19.95
N TYR A 4 1.10 12.80 19.02
CA TYR A 4 2.25 12.25 18.30
C TYR A 4 2.54 12.98 16.97
N VAL A 5 1.78 14.02 16.66
CA VAL A 5 2.02 14.91 15.52
C VAL A 5 2.30 16.30 16.11
N GLY A 6 3.56 16.69 16.10
CA GLY A 6 4.04 18.01 16.49
C GLY A 6 4.82 18.63 15.34
N GLU A 7 4.88 19.95 15.29
CA GLU A 7 5.78 20.64 14.38
C GLU A 7 7.21 20.29 14.76
N ASN A 8 7.98 19.73 13.82
CA ASN A 8 9.43 19.69 13.96
C ASN A 8 9.94 21.08 13.58
N GLU A 9 10.71 21.73 14.46
CA GLU A 9 11.34 23.04 14.19
C GLU A 9 12.20 23.00 12.91
N GLU A 10 12.79 21.84 12.61
CA GLU A 10 13.61 21.62 11.41
C GLU A 10 12.78 21.36 10.13
N GLY A 11 11.46 21.19 10.28
CA GLY A 11 10.53 20.90 9.19
C GLY A 11 10.88 19.61 8.42
N ILE A 12 10.50 19.57 7.14
CA ILE A 12 10.89 18.47 6.24
C ILE A 12 12.37 18.67 5.87
N ILE A 13 13.19 17.67 6.19
CA ILE A 13 14.61 17.65 5.84
C ILE A 13 14.83 17.80 4.32
N LYS A 14 15.93 18.44 3.95
CA LYS A 14 16.22 18.81 2.56
C LYS A 14 16.27 17.59 1.64
N GLU A 15 16.83 16.49 2.12
CA GLU A 15 16.97 15.22 1.44
C GLU A 15 15.60 14.63 1.06
N CYS A 16 14.61 14.72 1.96
CA CYS A 16 13.24 14.30 1.66
C CYS A 16 12.63 15.15 0.54
N LYS A 17 12.83 16.47 0.56
CA LYS A 17 12.33 17.37 -0.50
C LYS A 17 12.98 17.07 -1.85
N GLU A 18 14.29 16.81 -1.86
CA GLU A 18 15.05 16.46 -3.06
C GLU A 18 14.66 15.09 -3.62
N MET A 19 14.43 14.10 -2.74
CA MET A 19 13.91 12.80 -3.13
C MET A 19 12.52 12.94 -3.76
N CYS A 20 11.60 13.69 -3.14
CA CYS A 20 10.27 13.94 -3.71
C CYS A 20 10.35 14.63 -5.07
N ARG A 21 11.22 15.65 -5.24
CA ARG A 21 11.45 16.29 -6.55
C ARG A 21 11.97 15.31 -7.59
N THR A 22 12.97 14.50 -7.22
CA THR A 22 13.49 13.45 -8.10
C THR A 22 12.38 12.49 -8.55
N LEU A 23 11.54 12.03 -7.62
CA LEU A 23 10.44 11.13 -7.94
C LEU A 23 9.38 11.78 -8.85
N LEU A 24 9.12 13.08 -8.67
CA LEU A 24 8.19 13.86 -9.49
C LEU A 24 8.72 14.13 -10.90
N ASP A 25 10.00 14.48 -11.01
CA ASP A 25 10.64 14.87 -12.28
C ASP A 25 11.09 13.65 -13.09
N MET A 26 11.27 12.50 -12.45
CA MET A 26 11.68 11.26 -13.10
C MET A 26 10.60 10.82 -14.09
N LYS A 27 10.98 10.75 -15.37
CA LYS A 27 10.12 10.20 -16.43
C LYS A 27 9.74 8.76 -16.11
N GLN A 28 8.47 8.53 -15.80
CA GLN A 28 7.91 7.19 -15.64
C GLN A 28 7.46 6.66 -17.00
N THR A 29 7.84 5.42 -17.31
CA THR A 29 7.30 4.71 -18.48
C THR A 29 6.01 4.01 -18.08
N VAL A 30 5.01 4.04 -18.97
CA VAL A 30 3.81 3.22 -18.80
C VAL A 30 4.23 1.74 -18.86
N PRO A 31 3.80 0.89 -17.91
CA PRO A 31 4.13 -0.53 -17.94
C PRO A 31 3.65 -1.19 -19.23
N GLU A 32 4.45 -2.12 -19.76
CA GLU A 32 4.06 -2.97 -20.90
C GLU A 32 2.79 -3.76 -20.55
N ASP A 33 1.95 -3.99 -21.56
CA ASP A 33 0.66 -4.71 -21.43
C ASP A 33 -0.31 -4.13 -20.38
N SER A 34 -0.18 -2.83 -20.05
CA SER A 34 -1.09 -2.14 -19.13
C SER A 34 -2.28 -1.49 -19.84
N MET A 35 -3.43 -1.43 -19.14
CA MET A 35 -4.62 -0.68 -19.54
C MET A 35 -4.41 0.85 -19.53
N PHE A 36 -3.26 1.32 -19.05
CA PHE A 36 -2.87 2.73 -19.04
C PHE A 36 -2.16 3.17 -20.32
N GLN A 37 -1.93 2.28 -21.29
CA GLN A 37 -1.37 2.68 -22.58
C GLN A 37 -2.33 3.61 -23.33
N ASP A 38 -1.78 4.60 -24.04
CA ASP A 38 -2.55 5.61 -24.78
C ASP A 38 -3.59 5.00 -25.72
N ALA A 39 -3.26 3.85 -26.34
CA ALA A 39 -4.16 3.14 -27.25
C ALA A 39 -5.45 2.61 -26.57
N PHE A 40 -5.41 2.31 -25.27
CA PHE A 40 -6.52 1.74 -24.52
C PHE A 40 -7.08 2.67 -23.44
N PHE A 41 -6.37 3.76 -23.12
CA PHE A 41 -6.69 4.60 -21.97
C PHE A 41 -8.13 5.13 -22.00
N GLN A 42 -8.58 5.61 -23.15
CA GLN A 42 -9.96 6.09 -23.32
C GLN A 42 -10.98 4.99 -23.07
N ASP A 43 -10.78 3.81 -23.66
CA ASP A 43 -11.67 2.65 -23.48
C ASP A 43 -11.68 2.18 -22.01
N THR A 44 -10.53 2.20 -21.33
CA THR A 44 -10.41 1.93 -19.90
C THR A 44 -11.26 2.92 -19.08
N CYS A 45 -11.18 4.22 -19.39
CA CYS A 45 -12.01 5.23 -18.73
C CYS A 45 -13.52 5.01 -18.98
N GLU A 46 -13.90 4.59 -20.19
CA GLU A 46 -15.29 4.29 -20.53
C GLU A 46 -15.83 3.06 -19.82
N MET A 47 -15.02 2.00 -19.71
CA MET A 47 -15.34 0.79 -18.95
C MET A 47 -15.67 1.12 -17.48
N LEU A 48 -14.89 2.03 -16.87
CA LEU A 48 -15.03 2.46 -15.47
C LEU A 48 -16.10 3.53 -15.26
N ARG A 49 -16.62 4.14 -16.32
CA ARG A 49 -17.62 5.20 -16.23
C ARG A 49 -18.86 4.69 -15.50
N ASN A 50 -19.28 5.43 -14.46
CA ASN A 50 -20.43 5.12 -13.61
C ASN A 50 -20.36 3.73 -12.93
N ARG A 51 -19.15 3.23 -12.65
CA ARG A 51 -18.96 2.00 -11.88
C ARG A 51 -18.78 2.31 -10.40
N ASN A 52 -19.08 1.31 -9.57
CA ASN A 52 -18.92 1.40 -8.14
C ASN A 52 -17.45 1.23 -7.73
N GLU A 53 -17.17 1.56 -6.47
CA GLU A 53 -15.84 1.41 -5.85
C GLU A 53 -15.27 0.00 -6.01
N ALA A 54 -16.08 -1.03 -5.76
CA ALA A 54 -15.64 -2.43 -5.88
C ALA A 54 -15.08 -2.75 -7.28
N LYS A 55 -15.73 -2.26 -8.35
CA LYS A 55 -15.26 -2.44 -9.72
C LYS A 55 -13.95 -1.70 -9.98
N VAL A 56 -13.84 -0.47 -9.50
CA VAL A 56 -12.61 0.34 -9.64
C VAL A 56 -11.45 -0.34 -8.93
N ILE A 57 -11.65 -0.78 -7.69
CA ILE A 57 -10.62 -1.47 -6.91
C ILE A 57 -10.18 -2.77 -7.61
N GLN A 58 -11.14 -3.59 -8.03
CA GLN A 58 -10.85 -4.87 -8.66
C GLN A 58 -10.01 -4.72 -9.94
N ASP A 59 -10.36 -3.77 -10.80
CA ASP A 59 -9.75 -3.63 -12.12
C ASP A 59 -8.46 -2.79 -12.11
N ILE A 60 -8.41 -1.75 -11.29
CA ILE A 60 -7.38 -0.72 -11.39
C ILE A 60 -6.34 -0.82 -10.28
N SER A 61 -6.73 -1.22 -9.06
CA SER A 61 -5.80 -1.15 -7.92
C SER A 61 -4.51 -1.92 -8.16
N ARG A 62 -4.56 -3.12 -8.78
CA ARG A 62 -3.35 -3.93 -9.03
C ARG A 62 -2.50 -3.43 -10.20
N LEU A 63 -3.05 -2.59 -11.08
CA LEU A 63 -2.30 -1.95 -12.16
C LEU A 63 -1.46 -0.77 -11.63
N ILE A 64 -1.90 -0.11 -10.54
CA ILE A 64 -1.20 1.02 -9.92
C ILE A 64 -0.37 0.57 -8.72
N ILE A 65 -0.93 -0.29 -7.88
CA ILE A 65 -0.36 -0.78 -6.63
C ILE A 65 -0.21 -2.31 -6.74
N PRO A 66 0.96 -2.78 -7.20
CA PRO A 66 1.24 -4.20 -7.28
C PRO A 66 1.07 -4.90 -5.93
N SER A 67 0.74 -6.19 -5.96
CA SER A 67 0.58 -6.96 -4.73
C SER A 67 1.88 -7.12 -3.98
N ALA A 68 1.98 -6.49 -2.80
CA ALA A 68 3.10 -6.64 -1.88
C ALA A 68 3.30 -8.10 -1.48
N GLN A 69 2.21 -8.85 -1.26
CA GLN A 69 2.28 -10.26 -0.92
C GLN A 69 2.69 -11.14 -2.12
N SER A 70 2.21 -10.84 -3.33
CA SER A 70 2.65 -11.58 -4.52
C SER A 70 4.10 -11.26 -4.89
N LEU A 71 4.49 -9.99 -4.77
CA LEU A 71 5.85 -9.55 -4.95
C LEU A 71 6.79 -10.16 -3.91
N SER A 72 6.36 -10.29 -2.65
CA SER A 72 7.17 -10.94 -1.64
C SER A 72 7.44 -12.42 -1.94
N ILE A 73 6.45 -13.13 -2.49
CA ILE A 73 6.63 -14.51 -2.97
C ILE A 73 7.65 -14.56 -4.11
N ARG A 74 7.51 -13.68 -5.13
CA ARG A 74 8.45 -13.64 -6.26
C ARG A 74 9.87 -13.30 -5.81
N SER A 75 10.01 -12.28 -4.97
CA SER A 75 11.31 -11.82 -4.46
C SER A 75 11.93 -12.77 -3.43
N PHE A 76 11.14 -13.63 -2.78
CA PHE A 76 11.66 -14.68 -1.90
C PHE A 76 12.65 -15.59 -2.63
N HIS A 77 12.32 -15.97 -3.88
CA HIS A 77 13.19 -16.78 -4.72
C HIS A 77 14.46 -16.04 -5.17
N ASN A 78 14.43 -14.70 -5.14
CA ASN A 78 15.56 -13.83 -5.48
C ASN A 78 16.35 -13.35 -4.24
N GLY A 79 16.17 -14.01 -3.09
CA GLY A 79 16.96 -13.75 -1.87
C GLY A 79 16.32 -12.82 -0.84
N ALA A 80 15.19 -12.17 -1.15
CA ALA A 80 14.48 -11.30 -0.22
C ALA A 80 13.61 -12.09 0.79
N LYS A 81 14.24 -13.01 1.53
CA LYS A 81 13.53 -13.97 2.40
C LYS A 81 12.71 -13.31 3.51
N HIS A 82 13.17 -12.16 3.99
CA HIS A 82 12.52 -11.39 5.05
C HIS A 82 11.13 -10.87 4.65
N LEU A 83 10.84 -10.70 3.35
CA LEU A 83 9.55 -10.21 2.87
C LEU A 83 8.45 -11.28 2.88
N ARG A 84 8.80 -12.57 3.06
CA ARG A 84 7.83 -13.70 3.02
C ARG A 84 6.69 -13.57 4.03
N TYR A 85 6.89 -12.75 5.06
CA TYR A 85 5.90 -12.51 6.09
C TYR A 85 4.95 -11.34 5.77
N LEU A 86 5.08 -10.69 4.61
CA LEU A 86 4.07 -9.71 4.18
C LEU A 86 2.74 -10.41 3.90
N VAL A 87 1.67 -9.78 4.37
CA VAL A 87 0.28 -10.18 4.12
C VAL A 87 -0.53 -8.97 3.70
N GLU A 88 -1.49 -9.19 2.82
CA GLU A 88 -2.45 -8.18 2.39
C GLU A 88 -3.84 -8.55 2.87
N ASN A 89 -4.65 -7.54 3.18
CA ASN A 89 -6.07 -7.69 3.47
C ASN A 89 -6.84 -6.69 2.62
N VAL A 90 -7.99 -7.08 2.08
CA VAL A 90 -8.83 -6.25 1.20
C VAL A 90 -10.22 -6.17 1.80
N ASN A 91 -10.64 -4.95 2.18
CA ASN A 91 -11.94 -4.70 2.82
C ASN A 91 -12.19 -5.59 4.08
N GLU A 92 -11.13 -5.98 4.79
CA GLU A 92 -11.25 -6.79 6.00
C GLU A 92 -11.22 -5.90 7.24
N GLY A 93 -12.17 -6.15 8.15
CA GLY A 93 -12.25 -5.43 9.41
C GLY A 93 -11.07 -5.75 10.33
N TRP A 94 -10.45 -4.72 10.89
CA TRP A 94 -9.38 -4.87 11.87
C TRP A 94 -9.96 -5.18 13.26
N ASN A 95 -10.39 -6.44 13.44
CA ASN A 95 -11.12 -6.89 14.64
C ASN A 95 -10.29 -6.87 15.94
N LYS A 96 -8.97 -6.79 15.83
CA LYS A 96 -8.04 -6.70 16.97
C LYS A 96 -7.41 -5.31 17.10
N SER A 97 -8.07 -4.28 16.56
CA SER A 97 -7.65 -2.88 16.73
C SER A 97 -8.50 -2.18 17.78
N ILE A 98 -7.88 -1.25 18.51
CA ILE A 98 -8.60 -0.30 19.35
C ILE A 98 -8.96 0.89 18.44
N PRO A 99 -10.25 1.11 18.13
CA PRO A 99 -10.61 2.14 17.18
C PRO A 99 -10.42 3.53 17.82
N LEU A 100 -9.79 4.45 17.09
CA LEU A 100 -9.62 5.84 17.56
C LEU A 100 -10.96 6.59 17.61
N THR A 101 -11.89 6.18 16.74
CA THR A 101 -13.27 6.66 16.69
C THR A 101 -14.22 5.51 17.04
N GLY A 102 -15.54 5.74 17.14
CA GLY A 102 -16.49 4.66 17.42
C GLY A 102 -16.55 3.56 16.33
N THR A 103 -16.03 3.83 15.13
CA THR A 103 -16.09 2.90 14.00
C THR A 103 -14.84 2.02 13.94
N ARG A 104 -15.05 0.71 13.86
CA ARG A 104 -13.97 -0.27 13.60
C ARG A 104 -13.29 0.04 12.26
N PRO A 105 -11.96 0.19 12.21
CA PRO A 105 -11.24 0.32 10.95
C PRO A 105 -11.48 -0.87 10.03
N GLN A 106 -11.73 -0.59 8.76
CA GLN A 106 -11.88 -1.57 7.69
C GLN A 106 -11.40 -0.93 6.38
N PRO A 107 -10.08 -0.89 6.15
CA PRO A 107 -9.53 -0.29 4.94
C PRO A 107 -9.85 -1.14 3.71
N ASP A 108 -10.03 -0.50 2.56
CA ASP A 108 -10.21 -1.17 1.27
C ASP A 108 -9.00 -2.03 0.90
N TYR A 109 -7.80 -1.58 1.28
CA TYR A 109 -6.56 -2.34 1.15
C TYR A 109 -5.61 -2.00 2.30
N SER A 110 -4.96 -3.03 2.85
CA SER A 110 -3.89 -2.86 3.83
C SER A 110 -2.79 -3.90 3.64
N VAL A 111 -1.56 -3.49 3.96
CA VAL A 111 -0.39 -4.37 4.01
C VAL A 111 0.09 -4.45 5.45
N GLY A 112 0.38 -5.66 5.91
CA GLY A 112 0.93 -5.91 7.22
C GLY A 112 1.94 -7.04 7.23
N PHE A 113 2.35 -7.42 8.44
CA PHE A 113 3.18 -8.57 8.68
C PHE A 113 2.37 -9.68 9.34
N LYS A 114 2.62 -10.92 8.93
CA LYS A 114 2.12 -12.10 9.63
C LYS A 114 2.72 -12.17 11.03
N ARG A 115 2.05 -12.87 11.95
CA ARG A 115 2.49 -13.02 13.35
C ARG A 115 3.88 -13.65 13.46
N GLU A 116 4.26 -14.50 12.49
CA GLU A 116 5.56 -15.16 12.43
C GLU A 116 6.71 -14.22 12.05
N ALA A 117 6.41 -12.99 11.60
CA ALA A 117 7.44 -11.97 11.39
C ALA A 117 8.09 -11.50 12.70
N PHE A 118 7.41 -11.70 13.83
CA PHE A 118 7.80 -11.17 15.13
C PHE A 118 8.38 -12.27 16.02
N THR A 119 9.34 -11.91 16.88
CA THR A 119 9.80 -12.78 17.98
C THR A 119 8.75 -12.84 19.09
N GLU A 120 8.90 -13.78 20.05
CA GLU A 120 7.97 -13.82 21.20
C GLU A 120 8.01 -12.52 22.00
N GLU A 121 9.20 -11.99 22.29
CA GLU A 121 9.36 -10.72 23.00
C GLU A 121 8.67 -9.54 22.29
N GLN A 122 8.73 -9.50 20.95
CA GLN A 122 8.03 -8.49 20.17
C GLN A 122 6.51 -8.68 20.23
N ARG A 123 6.03 -9.92 20.25
CA ARG A 123 4.60 -10.23 20.39
C ARG A 123 4.05 -9.83 21.75
N GLU A 124 4.84 -9.99 22.82
CA GLU A 124 4.47 -9.54 24.16
C GLU A 124 4.27 -8.02 24.24
N LYS A 125 5.05 -7.23 23.47
CA LYS A 125 4.90 -5.77 23.39
C LYS A 125 3.69 -5.32 22.55
N LEU A 126 3.17 -6.20 21.70
CA LEU A 126 2.02 -5.94 20.81
C LEU A 126 0.69 -6.43 21.41
N ALA A 127 0.72 -7.18 22.51
CA ALA A 127 -0.43 -7.71 23.22
C ALA A 127 -1.03 -6.65 24.16
#